data_AF-A0A840VCW1-F1
#
_entry.id   AF-A0A840VCW1-F1
#
_cell.length_a   1.000
_cell.length_b   1.000
_cell.length_c   1.000
_cell.angle_alpha   90.00
_cell.angle_beta   90.00
_cell.angle_gamma   90.00
#
_symmetry.space_group_name_H-M   'P 1'
#
loop_
_entity.id
_entity.type
_entity.pdbx_description
1 polymer ?
#
loop_
_entity_poly.entity_id
_entity_poly.type
_entity_poly.pdbx_seq_one_letter_code
_entity_poly.pdbx_strand_id
1 'polypeptide(L)'
;MKTFLISILSAAAGVGILFAEDEATPQGSLSQVNFGELVNGVKFEKSDLEGKVVVVEKWGTQCGPCLAFLPELAKIAKRYEKKGLAVIGMEVQQSQKDAINKILDKSKVKYPVVAGGATPVNEGYIPHAQIFGVDGQLLWAGNPHDDEFLRTIKKGLKDVGESTLVAEEEDEVEGAPLMATREWTNLEGKTIRAEVVRVEEEKVIFRMNGREVPYDLDQLVEADREAIREAADVE
;
A
#
# COMPACT_ATOMS: atom_id res chain seq x y z
N MET A 1 -68.00 -33.50 -12.24
CA MET A 1 -67.91 -32.09 -11.78
C MET A 1 -66.95 -32.02 -10.61
N LYS A 2 -65.96 -31.13 -10.74
CA LYS A 2 -65.08 -30.53 -9.70
C LYS A 2 -64.06 -31.44 -8.99
N THR A 3 -62.90 -31.57 -9.65
CA THR A 3 -61.57 -31.65 -9.02
C THR A 3 -61.36 -30.43 -8.11
N PHE A 4 -60.97 -30.67 -6.86
CA PHE A 4 -60.47 -29.66 -5.92
C PHE A 4 -58.94 -29.73 -5.87
N LEU A 5 -58.30 -28.63 -6.25
CA LEU A 5 -56.87 -28.39 -6.11
C LEU A 5 -56.56 -28.05 -4.65
N ILE A 6 -55.65 -28.79 -4.02
CA ILE A 6 -55.09 -28.49 -2.71
C ILE A 6 -53.89 -27.56 -2.93
N SER A 7 -54.03 -26.32 -2.46
CA SER A 7 -52.95 -25.33 -2.39
C SER A 7 -51.91 -25.77 -1.37
N ILE A 8 -50.68 -26.02 -1.82
CA ILE A 8 -49.52 -26.23 -0.95
C ILE A 8 -48.97 -24.85 -0.57
N LEU A 9 -49.03 -24.56 0.73
CA LEU A 9 -48.50 -23.36 1.36
C LEU A 9 -46.96 -23.42 1.38
N SER A 10 -46.32 -22.43 0.76
CA SER A 10 -44.87 -22.24 0.77
C SER A 10 -44.36 -21.82 2.14
N ALA A 11 -43.24 -22.42 2.57
CA ALA A 11 -42.32 -21.85 3.55
C ALA A 11 -40.90 -22.27 3.18
N ALA A 12 -40.31 -21.60 2.19
CA ALA A 12 -38.86 -21.64 2.00
C ALA A 12 -38.24 -20.62 2.97
N ALA A 13 -37.59 -21.11 4.02
CA ALA A 13 -36.72 -20.31 4.85
C ALA A 13 -35.50 -19.93 4.00
N GLY A 14 -35.54 -18.73 3.41
CA GLY A 14 -34.39 -18.15 2.74
C GLY A 14 -33.32 -17.85 3.77
N VAL A 15 -32.21 -18.58 3.70
CA VAL A 15 -30.92 -18.14 4.24
C VAL A 15 -30.55 -16.91 3.42
N GLY A 16 -30.87 -15.73 3.95
CA GLY A 16 -30.41 -14.47 3.40
C GLY A 16 -28.88 -14.46 3.48
N ILE A 17 -28.23 -14.70 2.34
CA ILE A 17 -26.88 -14.21 2.12
C ILE A 17 -27.00 -12.70 2.28
N LEU A 18 -26.43 -12.18 3.38
CA LEU A 18 -26.14 -10.78 3.53
C LEU A 18 -25.20 -10.42 2.38
N PHE A 19 -25.77 -9.90 1.30
CA PHE A 19 -25.00 -9.14 0.33
C PHE A 19 -24.41 -7.99 1.14
N ALA A 20 -23.10 -8.06 1.40
CA ALA A 20 -22.33 -6.87 1.69
C ALA A 20 -22.66 -5.90 0.56
N GLU A 21 -23.14 -4.70 0.92
CA GLU A 21 -23.31 -3.62 -0.02
C GLU A 21 -21.96 -3.38 -0.69
N ASP A 22 -21.84 -3.87 -1.92
CA ASP A 22 -20.80 -3.50 -2.85
C ASP A 22 -21.06 -2.02 -3.20
N GLU A 23 -20.62 -1.13 -2.31
CA GLU A 23 -20.42 0.28 -2.61
C GLU A 23 -19.45 0.29 -3.79
N ALA A 24 -19.99 0.31 -5.01
CA ALA A 24 -19.23 0.21 -6.23
C ALA A 24 -18.12 1.26 -6.22
N THR A 25 -16.89 0.83 -5.93
CA THR A 25 -15.73 1.69 -5.84
C THR A 25 -15.62 2.46 -7.16
N PRO A 26 -15.47 3.79 -7.16
CA PRO A 26 -15.33 4.54 -8.40
C PRO A 26 -14.20 3.93 -9.24
N GLN A 27 -14.49 3.58 -10.50
CA GLN A 27 -13.54 2.88 -11.36
C GLN A 27 -12.41 3.82 -11.78
N GLY A 28 -11.16 3.42 -11.55
CA GLY A 28 -9.99 4.16 -12.01
C GLY A 28 -8.69 3.63 -11.43
N SER A 29 -7.57 3.97 -12.07
CA SER A 29 -6.22 3.65 -11.60
C SER A 29 -5.32 4.86 -11.68
N LEU A 30 -4.37 4.96 -10.74
CA LEU A 30 -3.32 5.97 -10.72
C LEU A 30 -2.51 5.98 -12.02
N SER A 31 -2.33 4.81 -12.66
CA SER A 31 -1.64 4.69 -13.95
C SER A 31 -2.30 5.49 -15.08
N GLN A 32 -3.60 5.77 -14.96
CA GLN A 32 -4.39 6.57 -15.90
C GLN A 32 -4.26 8.08 -15.64
N VAL A 33 -3.64 8.49 -14.54
CA VAL A 33 -3.39 9.91 -14.26
C VAL A 33 -2.31 10.44 -15.21
N ASN A 34 -2.68 11.47 -15.95
CA ASN A 34 -1.77 12.24 -16.78
C ASN A 34 -1.37 13.50 -15.98
N PHE A 35 -0.14 13.52 -15.48
CA PHE A 35 0.40 14.67 -14.77
C PHE A 35 0.85 15.74 -15.77
N GLY A 36 0.42 16.98 -15.54
CA GLY A 36 0.85 18.14 -16.33
C GLY A 36 2.27 18.63 -16.02
N GLU A 37 2.55 19.89 -16.33
CA GLU A 37 3.88 20.49 -16.11
C GLU A 37 4.12 20.75 -14.61
N LEU A 38 5.25 20.31 -14.06
CA LEU A 38 5.64 20.65 -12.68
C LEU A 38 5.94 22.16 -12.53
N VAL A 39 5.22 22.85 -11.63
CA VAL A 39 5.29 24.32 -11.53
C VAL A 39 6.00 24.85 -10.29
N ASN A 40 6.02 24.11 -9.18
CA ASN A 40 6.62 24.57 -7.92
C ASN A 40 8.02 24.03 -7.64
N GLY A 41 8.60 23.27 -8.59
CA GLY A 41 9.95 22.71 -8.50
C GLY A 41 10.11 21.54 -7.52
N VAL A 42 9.04 21.09 -6.85
CA VAL A 42 9.05 19.91 -5.99
C VAL A 42 8.93 18.67 -6.88
N LYS A 43 10.07 18.10 -7.25
CA LYS A 43 10.15 16.96 -8.18
C LYS A 43 9.56 15.69 -7.57
N PHE A 44 8.98 14.87 -8.43
CA PHE A 44 8.58 13.49 -8.15
C PHE A 44 8.62 12.69 -9.45
N GLU A 45 8.80 11.38 -9.32
CA GLU A 45 8.64 10.41 -10.39
C GLU A 45 7.38 9.58 -10.15
N LYS A 46 6.84 8.92 -11.18
CA LYS A 46 5.65 8.06 -11.00
C LYS A 46 5.92 6.87 -10.08
N SER A 47 7.13 6.31 -10.15
CA SER A 47 7.63 5.25 -9.27
C SER A 47 7.63 5.68 -7.79
N ASP A 48 7.83 6.96 -7.49
CA ASP A 48 7.77 7.48 -6.11
C ASP A 48 6.35 7.36 -5.51
N LEU A 49 5.33 7.10 -6.33
CA LEU A 49 3.93 6.98 -5.92
C LEU A 49 3.49 5.54 -5.68
N GLU A 50 4.29 4.56 -6.11
CA GLU A 50 3.98 3.13 -5.94
C GLU A 50 4.02 2.74 -4.46
N GLY A 51 3.12 1.86 -4.04
CA GLY A 51 3.00 1.42 -2.64
C GLY A 51 2.53 2.51 -1.66
N LYS A 52 2.11 3.68 -2.16
CA LYS A 52 1.61 4.79 -1.34
C LYS A 52 0.12 5.00 -1.55
N VAL A 53 -0.52 5.58 -0.54
CA VAL A 53 -1.81 6.23 -0.74
C VAL A 53 -1.55 7.55 -1.46
N VAL A 54 -2.19 7.77 -2.60
CA VAL A 54 -1.93 8.96 -3.43
C VAL A 54 -3.19 9.81 -3.52
N VAL A 55 -3.08 11.09 -3.17
CA VAL A 55 -4.13 12.07 -3.37
C VAL A 55 -3.76 12.94 -4.57
N VAL A 56 -4.62 13.00 -5.57
CA VAL A 56 -4.54 13.97 -6.66
C VAL A 56 -5.69 14.95 -6.51
N GLU A 57 -5.38 16.21 -6.18
CA GLU A 57 -6.38 17.25 -5.92
C GLU A 57 -6.39 18.27 -7.06
N LYS A 58 -7.53 18.38 -7.74
CA LYS A 58 -7.78 19.40 -8.77
C LYS A 58 -8.22 20.70 -8.12
N TRP A 59 -7.49 21.77 -8.39
CA TRP A 59 -7.75 23.11 -7.87
C TRP A 59 -7.53 24.20 -8.93
N GLY A 60 -7.80 25.46 -8.56
CA GLY A 60 -7.58 26.60 -9.44
C GLY A 60 -7.33 27.90 -8.69
N THR A 61 -6.61 28.83 -9.32
CA THR A 61 -6.26 30.13 -8.70
C THR A 61 -7.45 31.06 -8.49
N GLN A 62 -8.55 30.84 -9.22
CA GLN A 62 -9.81 31.58 -9.11
C GLN A 62 -10.91 30.78 -8.40
N CYS A 63 -10.55 29.73 -7.67
CA CYS A 63 -11.48 28.90 -6.90
C CYS A 63 -11.37 29.20 -5.41
N GLY A 64 -12.30 30.02 -4.87
CA GLY A 64 -12.30 30.41 -3.45
C GLY A 64 -12.22 29.23 -2.46
N PRO A 65 -13.08 28.20 -2.58
CA PRO A 65 -13.01 27.02 -1.73
C PRO A 65 -11.67 26.28 -1.83
N CYS A 66 -11.13 26.13 -3.04
CA CYS A 66 -9.82 25.52 -3.24
C CYS A 66 -8.72 26.26 -2.47
N LEU A 67 -8.67 27.60 -2.61
CA LEU A 67 -7.69 28.43 -1.92
C LEU A 67 -7.80 28.34 -0.39
N ALA A 68 -9.02 28.18 0.13
CA ALA A 68 -9.26 27.98 1.55
C ALA A 68 -8.77 26.61 2.05
N PHE A 69 -8.82 25.58 1.20
CA PHE A 69 -8.42 24.22 1.54
C PHE A 69 -6.92 23.94 1.41
N LEU A 70 -6.19 24.61 0.51
CA LEU A 70 -4.75 24.38 0.30
C LEU A 70 -3.90 24.35 1.59
N PRO A 71 -4.08 25.26 2.58
CA PRO A 71 -3.32 25.20 3.83
C PRO A 71 -3.65 23.98 4.69
N GLU A 72 -4.88 23.47 4.62
CA GLU A 72 -5.29 22.25 5.30
C GLU A 72 -4.70 21.02 4.61
N LEU A 73 -4.80 20.93 3.28
CA LEU A 73 -4.19 19.87 2.50
C LEU A 73 -2.67 19.81 2.71
N ALA A 74 -1.99 20.96 2.81
CA ALA A 74 -0.56 21.02 3.16
C ALA A 74 -0.25 20.43 4.55
N LYS A 75 -1.12 20.64 5.54
CA LYS A 75 -0.98 20.01 6.87
C LYS A 75 -1.22 18.51 6.82
N ILE A 76 -2.20 18.06 6.04
CA ILE A 76 -2.51 16.63 5.83
C ILE A 76 -1.32 15.95 5.17
N ALA A 77 -0.83 16.49 4.04
CA ALA A 77 0.35 16.00 3.34
C ALA A 77 1.53 15.82 4.30
N LYS A 78 1.91 16.89 5.01
CA LYS A 78 3.02 16.84 5.98
C LYS A 78 2.80 15.83 7.12
N ARG A 79 1.57 15.69 7.61
CA ARG A 79 1.24 14.81 8.75
C ARG A 79 1.39 13.34 8.39
N TYR A 80 1.02 12.96 7.16
CA TYR A 80 0.95 11.56 6.74
C TYR A 80 2.01 11.17 5.70
N GLU A 81 2.85 12.08 5.24
CA GLU A 81 3.96 11.80 4.32
C GLU A 81 4.80 10.60 4.77
N LYS A 82 5.27 10.63 6.03
CA LYS A 82 6.06 9.54 6.63
C LYS A 82 5.26 8.25 6.89
N LYS A 83 3.95 8.27 6.66
CA LYS A 83 3.05 7.12 6.82
C LYS A 83 2.62 6.54 5.48
N GLY A 84 3.23 6.99 4.38
CA GLY A 84 2.92 6.52 3.03
C GLY A 84 1.87 7.34 2.29
N LEU A 85 1.58 8.58 2.70
CA LEU A 85 0.75 9.49 1.90
C LEU A 85 1.60 10.28 0.91
N ALA A 86 1.26 10.22 -0.37
CA ALA A 86 1.70 11.18 -1.38
C ALA A 86 0.54 12.10 -1.78
N VAL A 87 0.82 13.38 -1.99
CA VAL A 87 -0.18 14.37 -2.44
C VAL A 87 0.37 15.09 -3.66
N ILE A 88 -0.45 15.21 -4.71
CA ILE A 88 -0.15 15.96 -5.92
C ILE A 88 -1.28 16.98 -6.13
N GLY A 89 -0.93 18.27 -6.15
CA GLY A 89 -1.86 19.32 -6.55
C GLY A 89 -1.88 19.46 -8.07
N MET A 90 -3.07 19.49 -8.67
CA MET A 90 -3.28 19.67 -10.10
C MET A 90 -4.04 20.96 -10.34
N GLU A 91 -3.35 22.01 -10.77
CA GLU A 91 -3.99 23.26 -11.14
C GLU A 91 -4.62 23.10 -12.53
N VAL A 92 -5.94 23.29 -12.65
CA VAL A 92 -6.69 22.99 -13.89
C VAL A 92 -7.24 24.23 -14.61
N GLN A 93 -6.95 25.45 -14.14
CA GLN A 93 -7.41 26.69 -14.78
C GLN A 93 -6.35 27.31 -15.72
N GLN A 94 -5.22 26.64 -15.94
CA GLN A 94 -4.14 27.10 -16.82
C GLN A 94 -3.61 28.48 -16.40
N SER A 95 -3.53 28.68 -15.10
CA SER A 95 -3.08 29.94 -14.52
C SER A 95 -1.59 30.18 -14.78
N GLN A 96 -1.16 31.44 -14.79
CA GLN A 96 0.26 31.78 -14.92
C GLN A 96 1.07 31.21 -13.75
N LYS A 97 2.25 30.65 -14.04
CA LYS A 97 3.14 30.00 -13.06
C LYS A 97 3.43 30.85 -11.82
N ASP A 98 3.67 32.14 -12.00
CA ASP A 98 3.96 33.06 -10.88
C ASP A 98 2.74 33.27 -9.97
N ALA A 99 1.53 33.30 -10.55
CA ALA A 99 0.29 33.41 -9.78
C ALA A 99 0.06 32.14 -8.95
N ILE A 100 0.32 30.96 -9.55
CA ILE A 100 0.28 29.67 -8.85
C ILE A 100 1.26 29.68 -7.68
N ASN A 101 2.55 29.94 -7.93
CA ASN A 101 3.58 29.89 -6.89
C ASN A 101 3.32 30.87 -5.73
N LYS A 102 2.83 32.08 -6.02
CA LYS A 102 2.44 33.04 -4.96
C LYS A 102 1.36 32.49 -4.02
N ILE A 103 0.39 31.75 -4.55
CA ILE A 103 -0.65 31.09 -3.76
C ILE A 103 -0.04 29.95 -2.94
N LEU A 104 0.79 29.11 -3.56
CA LEU A 104 1.43 27.96 -2.90
C LEU A 104 2.31 28.41 -1.71
N ASP A 105 3.07 29.49 -1.87
CA ASP A 105 3.92 30.08 -0.83
C ASP A 105 3.12 30.62 0.37
N LYS A 106 1.97 31.24 0.08
CA LYS A 106 1.03 31.74 1.09
C LYS A 106 0.40 30.58 1.86
N SER A 107 0.00 29.52 1.15
CA SER A 107 -0.64 28.33 1.70
C SER A 107 0.33 27.31 2.30
N LYS A 108 1.65 27.57 2.22
CA LYS A 108 2.72 26.69 2.72
C LYS A 108 2.69 25.30 2.11
N VAL A 109 2.27 25.21 0.84
CA VAL A 109 2.28 23.96 0.07
C VAL A 109 3.72 23.55 -0.21
N LYS A 110 4.03 22.30 0.13
CA LYS A 110 5.37 21.70 -0.02
C LYS A 110 5.37 20.41 -0.83
N TYR A 111 4.19 19.91 -1.18
CA TYR A 111 4.02 18.74 -2.04
C TYR A 111 4.09 19.16 -3.53
N PRO A 112 4.34 18.24 -4.47
CA PRO A 112 4.38 18.54 -5.90
C PRO A 112 3.08 19.17 -6.41
N VAL A 113 3.23 20.21 -7.25
CA VAL A 113 2.10 20.82 -7.95
C VAL A 113 2.39 20.85 -9.43
N VAL A 114 1.43 20.36 -10.21
CA VAL A 114 1.44 20.38 -11.68
C VAL A 114 0.38 21.34 -12.22
N ALA A 115 0.65 21.96 -13.36
CA ALA A 115 -0.32 22.73 -14.13
C ALA A 115 -0.83 21.91 -15.32
N GLY A 116 -2.15 21.79 -15.42
CA GLY A 116 -2.81 20.89 -16.36
C GLY A 116 -2.70 19.41 -15.95
N GLY A 117 -3.19 18.54 -16.83
CA GLY A 117 -3.26 17.10 -16.61
C GLY A 117 -4.70 16.58 -16.64
N ALA A 118 -4.84 15.28 -16.38
CA ALA A 118 -6.13 14.60 -16.31
C ALA A 118 -6.10 13.47 -15.29
N THR A 119 -7.24 13.17 -14.71
CA THR A 119 -7.47 12.06 -13.78
C THR A 119 -8.56 11.14 -14.35
N PRO A 120 -8.62 9.85 -13.94
CA PRO A 120 -9.55 8.89 -14.52
C PRO A 120 -11.03 9.28 -14.35
N VAL A 121 -11.40 9.88 -13.22
CA VAL A 121 -12.74 10.47 -13.05
C VAL A 121 -12.69 11.94 -13.47
N ASN A 122 -13.39 12.29 -14.54
CA ASN A 122 -13.40 13.65 -15.06
C ASN A 122 -14.64 14.42 -14.62
N GLU A 123 -14.54 15.08 -13.47
CA GLU A 123 -15.58 15.97 -12.97
C GLU A 123 -15.44 17.41 -13.49
N GLY A 124 -16.58 18.06 -13.71
CA GLY A 124 -16.67 19.45 -14.18
C GLY A 124 -16.58 20.52 -13.08
N TYR A 125 -16.17 20.16 -11.86
CA TYR A 125 -16.10 21.07 -10.72
C TYR A 125 -14.77 20.95 -9.94
N ILE A 126 -14.42 22.01 -9.22
CA ILE A 126 -13.29 22.08 -8.29
C ILE A 126 -13.73 22.78 -6.98
N PRO A 127 -13.14 22.45 -5.81
CA PRO A 127 -12.09 21.44 -5.63
C PRO A 127 -12.63 20.02 -5.80
N HIS A 128 -11.82 19.15 -6.40
CA HIS A 128 -12.16 17.74 -6.55
C HIS A 128 -10.89 16.90 -6.37
N ALA A 129 -10.94 15.92 -5.48
CA ALA A 129 -9.80 15.06 -5.17
C ALA A 129 -10.11 13.59 -5.50
N GLN A 130 -9.07 12.88 -5.92
CA GLN A 130 -9.07 11.44 -6.13
C GLN A 130 -8.03 10.81 -5.23
N ILE A 131 -8.43 9.78 -4.49
CA ILE A 131 -7.58 9.04 -3.57
C ILE A 131 -7.34 7.65 -4.17
N PHE A 132 -6.08 7.31 -4.39
CA PHE A 132 -5.65 6.00 -4.87
C PHE A 132 -5.00 5.21 -3.72
N GLY A 133 -5.27 3.91 -3.67
CA GLY A 133 -4.68 2.98 -2.72
C GLY A 133 -3.24 2.62 -3.06
N VAL A 134 -2.62 1.81 -2.21
CA VAL A 134 -1.23 1.32 -2.38
C VAL A 134 -1.06 0.47 -3.63
N ASP A 135 -2.13 -0.17 -4.07
CA ASP A 135 -2.27 -0.93 -5.30
C ASP A 135 -2.55 -0.05 -6.53
N GLY A 136 -2.63 1.27 -6.34
CA GLY A 136 -2.95 2.24 -7.38
C GLY A 136 -4.41 2.26 -7.81
N GLN A 137 -5.32 1.52 -7.16
CA GLN A 137 -6.75 1.57 -7.45
C GLN A 137 -7.39 2.81 -6.86
N LEU A 138 -8.35 3.39 -7.58
CA LEU A 138 -9.12 4.52 -7.09
C LEU A 138 -10.00 4.05 -5.93
N LEU A 139 -9.81 4.63 -4.75
CA LEU A 139 -10.60 4.35 -3.54
C LEU A 139 -11.77 5.32 -3.40
N TRP A 140 -11.60 6.56 -3.84
CA TRP A 140 -12.59 7.61 -3.66
C TRP A 140 -12.34 8.79 -4.60
N ALA A 141 -13.42 9.44 -5.04
CA ALA A 141 -13.41 10.64 -5.86
C ALA A 141 -14.53 11.58 -5.41
N GLY A 142 -14.22 12.84 -5.08
CA GLY A 142 -15.23 13.77 -4.57
C GLY A 142 -14.69 15.12 -4.14
N ASN A 143 -15.50 15.87 -3.38
CA ASN A 143 -15.09 17.16 -2.84
C ASN A 143 -14.26 16.96 -1.57
N PRO A 144 -13.01 17.46 -1.48
CA PRO A 144 -12.15 17.19 -0.33
C PRO A 144 -12.61 17.83 0.99
N HIS A 145 -13.69 18.62 0.97
CA HIS A 145 -14.37 19.09 2.18
C HIS A 145 -15.33 18.05 2.79
N ASP A 146 -15.63 16.97 2.09
CA ASP A 146 -16.50 15.91 2.60
C ASP A 146 -15.80 15.10 3.70
N ASP A 147 -16.56 14.68 4.71
CA ASP A 147 -16.05 13.90 5.85
C ASP A 147 -15.34 12.60 5.42
N GLU A 148 -15.70 12.07 4.25
CA GLU A 148 -15.14 10.86 3.68
C GLU A 148 -13.69 11.04 3.22
N PHE A 149 -13.29 12.22 2.76
CA PHE A 149 -11.96 12.49 2.23
C PHE A 149 -10.84 12.05 3.20
N LEU A 150 -10.88 12.57 4.43
CA LEU A 150 -9.86 12.23 5.44
C LEU A 150 -10.04 10.81 5.98
N ARG A 151 -11.26 10.26 5.97
CA ARG A 151 -11.52 8.87 6.40
C ARG A 151 -10.89 7.87 5.43
N THR A 152 -11.06 8.09 4.13
CA THR A 152 -10.49 7.21 3.08
C THR A 152 -8.97 7.25 3.10
N ILE A 153 -8.35 8.43 3.24
CA ILE A 153 -6.89 8.54 3.44
C ILE A 153 -6.45 7.69 4.63
N LYS A 154 -7.09 7.86 5.79
CA LYS A 154 -6.71 7.11 7.00
C LYS A 154 -6.94 5.61 6.88
N LYS A 155 -7.95 5.18 6.12
CA LYS A 155 -8.21 3.76 5.84
C LYS A 155 -7.09 3.20 4.97
N GLY A 156 -6.79 3.81 3.82
CA GLY A 156 -5.73 3.34 2.93
C GLY A 156 -4.34 3.34 3.58
N LEU A 157 -4.05 4.27 4.51
CA LEU A 157 -2.77 4.29 5.22
C LEU A 157 -2.59 3.13 6.21
N LYS A 158 -3.67 2.43 6.60
CA LYS A 158 -3.55 1.19 7.37
C LYS A 158 -3.02 0.07 6.47
N ASP A 159 -3.49 0.05 5.23
CA ASP A 159 -3.10 -0.93 4.22
C ASP A 159 -1.63 -0.73 3.80
N VAL A 160 -1.08 0.49 3.89
CA VAL A 160 0.38 0.72 3.76
C VAL A 160 1.15 -0.05 4.85
N GLY A 161 0.69 0.02 6.09
CA GLY A 161 1.33 -0.68 7.21
C GLY A 161 1.29 -2.19 7.01
N GLU A 162 0.16 -2.73 6.57
CA GLU A 162 -0.01 -4.16 6.27
C GLU A 162 0.81 -4.59 5.03
N SER A 163 0.81 -3.80 3.97
CA SER A 163 1.63 -4.04 2.77
C SER A 163 3.13 -3.95 3.05
N THR A 164 3.56 -3.09 3.98
CA THR A 164 4.98 -3.03 4.39
C THR A 164 5.33 -4.26 5.20
N LEU A 165 4.44 -4.76 6.07
CA LEU A 165 4.67 -6.02 6.79
C LEU A 165 4.72 -7.22 5.84
N VAL A 166 3.85 -7.27 4.84
CA VAL A 166 3.87 -8.32 3.81
C VAL A 166 5.11 -8.19 2.93
N ALA A 167 5.52 -6.99 2.52
CA ALA A 167 6.76 -6.79 1.76
C ALA A 167 8.00 -7.10 2.60
N GLU A 168 8.02 -6.79 3.90
CA GLU A 168 9.08 -7.20 4.81
C GLU A 168 9.11 -8.73 5.01
N GLU A 169 7.97 -9.42 4.90
CA GLU A 169 7.88 -10.88 4.90
C GLU A 169 8.22 -11.52 3.54
N GLU A 170 7.94 -10.85 2.41
CA GLU A 170 8.19 -11.32 1.04
C GLU A 170 9.62 -11.01 0.56
N ASP A 171 10.21 -9.89 0.99
CA ASP A 171 11.61 -9.52 0.72
C ASP A 171 12.60 -10.28 1.64
N GLU A 172 12.11 -11.08 2.60
CA GLU A 172 12.91 -12.09 3.32
C GLU A 172 13.11 -13.40 2.50
N VAL A 173 12.67 -13.41 1.23
CA VAL A 173 12.95 -14.49 0.27
C VAL A 173 14.06 -14.09 -0.71
N GLU A 174 15.17 -13.54 -0.19
CA GLU A 174 16.47 -13.64 -0.88
C GLU A 174 17.29 -14.76 -0.22
N GLY A 175 17.34 -15.91 -0.91
CA GLY A 175 18.02 -17.13 -0.47
C GLY A 175 17.08 -18.10 0.22
N ALA A 176 16.36 -18.92 -0.57
CA ALA A 176 15.71 -20.12 -0.05
C ALA A 176 16.74 -20.90 0.77
N PRO A 177 16.40 -21.36 1.99
CA PRO A 177 17.36 -22.01 2.85
C PRO A 177 17.82 -23.33 2.21
N LEU A 178 19.12 -23.63 2.31
CA LEU A 178 19.67 -24.95 1.98
C LEU A 178 18.87 -26.07 2.64
N MET A 179 18.38 -25.86 3.86
CA MET A 179 17.41 -26.75 4.51
C MET A 179 16.35 -25.95 5.26
N ALA A 180 15.07 -26.29 5.01
CA ALA A 180 13.93 -25.69 5.69
C ALA A 180 13.98 -25.85 7.23
N THR A 181 13.21 -25.01 7.93
CA THR A 181 13.18 -24.98 9.40
C THR A 181 12.86 -26.34 10.01
N ARG A 182 13.78 -26.85 10.85
CA ARG A 182 13.60 -28.06 11.66
C ARG A 182 14.30 -27.96 13.02
N GLU A 183 14.20 -29.02 13.82
CA GLU A 183 14.92 -29.13 15.09
C GLU A 183 16.31 -29.75 14.87
N TRP A 184 17.30 -29.17 15.56
CA TRP A 184 18.71 -29.52 15.56
C TRP A 184 19.16 -29.77 17.00
N THR A 185 19.96 -30.79 17.24
CA THR A 185 20.35 -31.20 18.60
C THR A 185 21.83 -30.95 18.82
N ASN A 186 22.15 -30.21 19.89
CA ASN A 186 23.54 -30.03 20.29
C ASN A 186 24.07 -31.24 21.07
N LEU A 187 25.38 -31.30 21.32
CA LEU A 187 26.01 -32.38 22.10
C LEU A 187 25.50 -32.50 23.55
N GLU A 188 24.85 -31.47 24.09
CA GLU A 188 24.24 -31.47 25.42
C GLU A 188 22.78 -32.01 25.40
N GLY A 189 22.25 -32.37 24.22
CA GLY A 189 20.87 -32.83 24.03
C GLY A 189 19.83 -31.70 23.99
N LYS A 190 20.26 -30.44 23.90
CA LYS A 190 19.38 -29.28 23.76
C LYS A 190 19.03 -29.08 22.30
N THR A 191 17.74 -28.84 22.04
CA THR A 191 17.24 -28.59 20.69
C THR A 191 17.26 -27.11 20.33
N ILE A 192 17.52 -26.84 19.05
CA ILE A 192 17.53 -25.53 18.42
C ILE A 192 16.60 -25.65 17.20
N ARG A 193 15.63 -24.74 17.07
CA ARG A 193 14.74 -24.69 15.91
C ARG A 193 15.24 -23.62 14.93
N ALA A 194 15.69 -24.04 13.75
CA ALA A 194 16.29 -23.16 12.76
C ALA A 194 16.21 -23.77 11.35
N GLU A 195 16.33 -22.92 10.33
CA GLU A 195 16.67 -23.34 8.97
C GLU A 195 18.16 -23.18 8.70
N VAL A 196 18.71 -23.97 7.79
CA VAL A 196 20.10 -23.86 7.35
C VAL A 196 20.13 -22.97 6.13
N VAL A 197 20.82 -21.84 6.22
CA VAL A 197 20.98 -20.92 5.08
C VAL A 197 22.09 -21.41 4.17
N ARG A 198 23.27 -21.71 4.75
CA ARG A 198 24.49 -22.15 4.05
C ARG A 198 25.46 -22.81 5.03
N VAL A 199 26.50 -23.46 4.50
CA VAL A 199 27.60 -24.07 5.25
C VAL A 199 28.91 -23.38 4.88
N GLU A 200 29.70 -22.99 5.88
CA GLU A 200 30.98 -22.29 5.73
C GLU A 200 32.07 -23.06 6.48
N GLU A 201 32.90 -23.82 5.75
CA GLU A 201 33.99 -24.63 6.30
C GLU A 201 33.55 -25.57 7.44
N GLU A 202 33.78 -25.18 8.70
CA GLU A 202 33.43 -25.94 9.91
C GLU A 202 32.15 -25.42 10.60
N LYS A 203 31.44 -24.47 9.99
CA LYS A 203 30.27 -23.81 10.56
C LYS A 203 29.04 -23.97 9.69
N VAL A 204 27.88 -24.04 10.34
CA VAL A 204 26.58 -23.91 9.69
C VAL A 204 25.98 -22.55 10.03
N ILE A 205 25.43 -21.87 9.03
CA ILE A 205 24.71 -20.61 9.23
C ILE A 205 23.23 -20.95 9.42
N PHE A 206 22.77 -20.87 10.68
CA PHE A 206 21.37 -21.04 11.01
C PHE A 206 20.62 -19.72 10.92
N ARG A 207 19.42 -19.71 10.33
CA ARG A 207 18.48 -18.59 10.48
C ARG A 207 17.47 -18.91 11.57
N MET A 208 17.45 -18.07 12.60
CA MET A 208 16.58 -18.18 13.77
C MET A 208 15.83 -16.87 13.97
N ASN A 209 14.51 -16.87 13.79
CA ASN A 209 13.67 -15.67 13.89
C ASN A 209 14.23 -14.50 13.04
N GLY A 210 14.55 -14.78 11.77
CA GLY A 210 15.10 -13.80 10.81
C GLY A 210 16.56 -13.39 11.02
N ARG A 211 17.28 -14.02 11.96
CA ARG A 211 18.70 -13.72 12.23
C ARG A 211 19.61 -14.87 11.87
N GLU A 212 20.62 -14.59 11.06
CA GLU A 212 21.69 -15.55 10.77
C GLU A 212 22.66 -15.64 11.95
N VAL A 213 22.86 -16.87 12.44
CA VAL A 213 23.71 -17.20 13.57
C VAL A 213 24.68 -18.29 13.12
N PRO A 214 26.00 -18.02 13.10
CA PRO A 214 26.98 -19.05 12.83
C PRO A 214 27.03 -20.03 14.02
N TYR A 215 27.06 -21.32 13.72
CA TYR A 215 27.12 -22.40 14.71
C TYR A 215 28.19 -23.41 14.32
N ASP A 216 29.03 -23.81 15.27
CA ASP A 216 30.09 -24.77 14.99
C ASP A 216 29.50 -26.17 14.78
N LEU A 217 29.81 -26.81 13.65
CA LEU A 217 29.24 -28.11 13.29
C LEU A 217 29.58 -29.18 14.34
N ASP A 218 30.75 -29.08 14.97
CA ASP A 218 31.20 -30.01 16.01
C ASP A 218 30.36 -29.97 17.29
N GLN A 219 29.57 -28.91 17.50
CA GLN A 219 28.65 -28.78 18.62
C GLN A 219 27.28 -29.45 18.37
N LEU A 220 27.05 -30.00 17.17
CA LEU A 220 25.85 -30.77 16.83
C LEU A 220 26.10 -32.28 16.96
N VAL A 221 25.02 -33.01 17.23
CA VAL A 221 25.06 -34.49 17.21
C VAL A 221 25.36 -35.01 15.80
N GLU A 222 26.00 -36.17 15.71
CA GLU A 222 26.48 -36.75 14.45
C GLU A 222 25.40 -36.77 13.35
N ALA A 223 24.19 -37.23 13.69
CA ALA A 223 23.07 -37.33 12.75
C ALA A 223 22.70 -35.98 12.11
N ASP A 224 22.79 -34.90 12.89
CA ASP A 224 22.47 -33.56 12.39
C ASP A 224 23.60 -32.97 11.55
N ARG A 225 24.87 -33.27 11.90
CA ARG A 225 26.02 -32.88 11.07
C ARG A 225 26.00 -33.58 9.72
N GLU A 226 25.68 -34.86 9.70
CA GLU A 226 25.59 -35.66 8.47
C GLU A 226 24.50 -35.10 7.55
N ALA A 227 23.31 -34.84 8.09
CA ALA A 227 22.21 -34.24 7.33
C ALA A 227 22.57 -32.85 6.73
N ILE A 228 23.35 -32.03 7.45
CA ILE A 228 23.81 -30.73 6.93
C ILE A 228 24.82 -30.91 5.79
N ARG A 229 25.75 -31.86 5.94
CA ARG A 229 26.76 -32.15 4.90
C ARG A 229 26.11 -32.72 3.64
N GLU A 230 25.20 -33.68 3.79
CA GLU A 230 24.45 -34.24 2.66
C GLU A 230 23.68 -33.15 1.90
N ALA A 231 23.07 -32.19 2.61
CA ALA A 231 22.37 -31.09 1.97
C ALA A 231 23.32 -30.14 1.22
N ALA A 232 24.53 -29.92 1.73
CA ALA A 232 25.53 -29.03 1.12
C ALA A 232 26.24 -29.64 -0.11
N ASP A 233 26.32 -30.97 -0.19
CA ASP A 233 26.97 -31.68 -1.32
C ASP A 233 26.07 -31.86 -2.56
N VAL A 234 24.81 -31.38 -2.51
CA VAL A 234 23.78 -31.57 -3.58
C VAL A 234 23.69 -30.38 -4.56
N GLU A 235 24.52 -29.34 -4.42
CA GLU A 235 24.62 -28.20 -5.36
C GLU A 235 25.45 -28.46 -6.63
#